data_AF-A0A6H2A4I8-F1
#
_entry.id   AF-A0A6H2A4I8-F1
#
_cell.length_a   1.000
_cell.length_b   1.000
_cell.length_c   1.000
_cell.angle_alpha   90.00
_cell.angle_beta   90.00
_cell.angle_gamma   90.00
#
_symmetry.space_group_name_H-M   'P 1'
#
loop_
_entity.id
_entity.type
_entity.pdbx_description
1 polymer ?
#
loop_
_entity_poly.entity_id
_entity_poly.type
_entity_poly.pdbx_seq_one_letter_code
_entity_poly.pdbx_strand_id
1 'polypeptide(L)'
;MNKMDNLSDADTQIATIIQALQHLFPNGHSSFIPICIEEMELHSRKNYDYAHGGNPLGNFYRVAEWLGQYSEFLKHPMVIALIYAAKQIDDVLWMISQGYEGQVEGIESRLGDVSVYSKLARILHKEETKNCD
;
A
#
# COMPACT_ATOMS: atom_id res chain seq x y z
N MET A 1 -19.38 -22.97 -20.71
CA MET A 1 -18.18 -23.06 -19.85
C MET A 1 -18.37 -22.05 -18.75
N ASN A 2 -18.73 -22.52 -17.55
CA ASN A 2 -19.29 -21.71 -16.47
C ASN A 2 -18.21 -20.92 -15.74
N LYS A 3 -18.42 -19.61 -15.57
CA LYS A 3 -17.59 -18.69 -14.77
C LYS A 3 -17.63 -18.98 -13.25
N MET A 4 -18.40 -19.97 -12.80
CA MET A 4 -18.59 -20.31 -11.38
C MET A 4 -17.59 -21.34 -10.83
N ASP A 5 -16.89 -22.09 -11.68
CA ASP A 5 -15.97 -23.14 -11.22
C ASP A 5 -14.54 -22.63 -10.92
N ASN A 6 -14.21 -21.38 -11.28
CA ASN A 6 -12.85 -20.81 -11.13
C ASN A 6 -12.65 -19.95 -9.88
N LEU A 7 -13.72 -19.61 -9.13
CA LEU A 7 -13.61 -18.79 -7.91
C LEU A 7 -13.21 -19.63 -6.69
N SER A 8 -13.49 -20.94 -6.67
CA SER A 8 -13.24 -21.78 -5.49
C SER A 8 -11.77 -22.21 -5.29
N ASP A 9 -10.96 -22.20 -6.34
CA ASP A 9 -9.56 -22.64 -6.28
C ASP A 9 -8.65 -21.54 -5.72
N ALA A 10 -8.84 -20.29 -6.14
CA ALA A 10 -8.05 -19.15 -5.67
C ALA A 10 -8.26 -18.88 -4.17
N ASP A 11 -9.50 -18.90 -3.69
CA ASP A 11 -9.83 -18.71 -2.26
C ASP A 11 -9.22 -19.83 -1.41
N THR A 12 -9.24 -21.07 -1.92
CA THR A 12 -8.62 -22.23 -1.25
C THR A 12 -7.10 -22.08 -1.18
N GLN A 13 -6.47 -21.59 -2.26
CA GLN A 13 -5.03 -21.32 -2.30
C GLN A 13 -4.64 -20.21 -1.32
N ILE A 14 -5.38 -19.11 -1.28
CA ILE A 14 -5.14 -18.01 -0.34
C ILE A 14 -5.26 -18.51 1.11
N ALA A 15 -6.31 -19.28 1.43
CA ALA A 15 -6.48 -19.85 2.76
C ALA A 15 -5.30 -20.76 3.16
N THR A 16 -4.81 -21.57 2.22
CA THR A 16 -3.63 -22.44 2.44
C THR A 16 -2.38 -21.61 2.72
N ILE A 17 -2.16 -20.52 1.96
CA ILE A 17 -1.04 -19.60 2.16
C ILE A 17 -1.13 -18.93 3.52
N ILE A 18 -2.31 -18.44 3.92
CA ILE A 18 -2.52 -17.82 5.23
C ILE A 18 -2.16 -18.80 6.36
N GLN A 19 -2.62 -20.06 6.29
CA GLN A 19 -2.29 -21.07 7.29
C GLN A 19 -0.78 -21.35 7.35
N ALA A 20 -0.13 -21.49 6.19
CA ALA A 20 1.31 -21.71 6.12
C ALA A 20 2.09 -20.53 6.74
N LEU A 21 1.71 -19.29 6.42
CA LEU A 21 2.33 -18.09 6.98
C LEU A 21 2.08 -17.97 8.49
N GLN A 22 0.89 -18.30 8.98
CA GLN A 22 0.58 -18.29 10.42
C GLN A 22 1.41 -19.33 11.17
N HIS A 23 1.68 -20.49 10.56
CA HIS A 23 2.58 -21.48 11.13
C HIS A 23 4.03 -21.00 11.18
N LEU A 24 4.51 -20.32 10.14
CA LEU A 24 5.85 -19.76 10.07
C LEU A 24 6.06 -18.56 11.01
N PHE A 25 4.99 -17.79 11.26
CA PHE A 25 5.00 -16.58 12.08
C PHE A 25 3.96 -16.63 13.21
N PRO A 26 4.10 -17.55 14.18
CA PRO A 26 3.02 -17.92 15.11
C PRO A 26 2.73 -16.90 16.22
N ASN A 27 3.62 -15.92 16.42
CA ASN A 27 3.53 -14.98 17.55
C ASN A 27 2.76 -13.68 17.23
N GLY A 28 2.28 -13.52 15.99
CA GLY A 28 1.52 -12.34 15.57
C GLY A 28 0.02 -12.44 15.86
N HIS A 29 -0.70 -11.32 15.74
CA HIS A 29 -2.16 -11.34 15.77
C HIS A 29 -2.71 -12.17 14.59
N SER A 30 -3.75 -12.98 14.81
CA SER A 30 -4.29 -13.90 13.81
C SER A 30 -4.73 -13.19 12.52
N SER A 31 -5.29 -11.98 12.64
CA SER A 31 -5.70 -11.14 11.50
C SER A 31 -4.56 -10.42 10.78
N PHE A 32 -3.34 -10.39 11.32
CA PHE A 32 -2.24 -9.61 10.73
C PHE A 32 -1.87 -10.11 9.32
N ILE A 33 -1.78 -11.43 9.15
CA ILE A 33 -1.47 -12.04 7.85
C ILE A 33 -2.60 -11.83 6.83
N PRO A 34 -3.89 -12.09 7.15
CA PRO A 34 -5.00 -11.74 6.28
C PRO A 34 -4.97 -10.28 5.80
N ILE A 35 -4.76 -9.32 6.73
CA ILE A 35 -4.65 -7.89 6.39
C ILE A 35 -3.48 -7.65 5.41
N CYS A 36 -2.33 -8.28 5.62
CA CYS A 36 -1.20 -8.16 4.70
C CYS A 36 -1.54 -8.65 3.28
N ILE A 37 -2.33 -9.71 3.15
CA ILE A 37 -2.76 -10.23 1.84
C ILE A 37 -3.72 -9.24 1.17
N GLU A 38 -4.70 -8.71 1.91
CA GLU A 38 -5.62 -7.68 1.40
C GLU A 38 -4.87 -6.42 0.94
N GLU A 39 -3.84 -6.01 1.68
CA GLU A 39 -2.98 -4.89 1.32
C GLU A 39 -2.13 -5.16 0.05
N MET A 40 -1.71 -6.42 -0.17
CA MET A 40 -1.02 -6.80 -1.42
C MET A 40 -1.96 -6.66 -2.62
N GLU A 41 -3.22 -7.07 -2.49
CA GLU A 41 -4.23 -6.90 -3.53
C GLU A 41 -4.54 -5.41 -3.76
N LEU A 42 -4.73 -4.64 -2.68
CA LEU A 42 -4.94 -3.20 -2.73
C LEU A 42 -3.80 -2.50 -3.48
N HIS A 43 -2.55 -2.82 -3.13
CA HIS A 43 -1.37 -2.28 -3.80
C HIS A 43 -1.36 -2.66 -5.28
N SER A 44 -1.56 -3.93 -5.62
CA SER A 44 -1.56 -4.42 -7.00
C SER A 44 -2.57 -3.67 -7.87
N ARG A 45 -3.81 -3.54 -7.38
CA ARG A 45 -4.89 -2.83 -8.07
C ARG A 45 -4.59 -1.34 -8.26
N LYS A 46 -4.27 -0.62 -7.18
CA LYS A 46 -4.00 0.83 -7.25
C LYS A 46 -2.76 1.15 -8.08
N ASN A 47 -1.72 0.31 -7.97
CA ASN A 47 -0.48 0.51 -8.70
C ASN A 47 -0.66 0.38 -10.22
N TYR A 48 -1.57 -0.49 -10.68
CA TYR A 48 -1.92 -0.57 -12.09
C TYR A 48 -2.42 0.77 -12.62
N ASP A 49 -3.24 1.50 -11.86
CA ASP A 49 -3.77 2.80 -12.29
C ASP A 49 -2.68 3.88 -12.40
N TYR A 50 -1.69 3.86 -11.49
CA TYR A 50 -0.63 4.88 -11.45
C TYR A 50 0.56 4.59 -12.37
N ALA A 51 0.83 3.32 -12.64
CA ALA A 51 1.97 2.85 -13.42
C ALA A 51 1.59 2.36 -14.82
N HIS A 52 0.37 1.89 -15.03
CA HIS A 52 -0.14 1.29 -16.27
C HIS A 52 0.83 0.27 -16.90
N GLY A 53 1.44 -0.58 -16.06
CA GLY A 53 2.44 -1.58 -16.48
C GLY A 53 3.87 -1.07 -16.65
N GLY A 54 4.11 0.23 -16.42
CA GLY A 54 5.44 0.83 -16.35
C GLY A 54 6.13 0.62 -14.99
N ASN A 55 7.06 1.52 -14.65
CA ASN A 55 7.76 1.47 -13.36
C ASN A 55 6.74 1.53 -12.19
N PRO A 56 6.66 0.51 -11.31
CA PRO A 56 5.77 0.48 -10.15
C PRO A 56 5.96 1.67 -9.19
N LEU A 57 7.13 2.29 -9.19
CA LEU A 57 7.43 3.45 -8.36
C LEU A 57 7.41 4.77 -9.15
N GLY A 58 7.06 4.71 -10.45
CA GLY A 58 7.12 5.83 -11.38
C GLY A 58 6.32 7.06 -10.94
N ASN A 59 5.20 6.86 -10.24
CA ASN A 59 4.43 7.98 -9.70
C ASN A 59 5.23 8.82 -8.69
N PHE A 60 5.95 8.17 -7.77
CA PHE A 60 6.75 8.86 -6.76
C PHE A 60 7.91 9.62 -7.41
N TYR A 61 8.57 9.02 -8.40
CA TYR A 61 9.65 9.67 -9.15
C TYR A 61 9.15 10.92 -9.91
N ARG A 62 8.05 10.81 -10.66
CA ARG A 62 7.47 11.96 -11.41
C ARG A 62 7.04 13.10 -10.49
N VAL A 63 6.38 12.78 -9.37
CA VAL A 63 5.89 13.79 -8.43
C VAL A 63 7.07 14.45 -7.70
N ALA A 64 8.11 13.69 -7.33
CA ALA A 64 9.31 14.24 -6.73
C ALA A 64 10.07 15.17 -7.69
N GLU A 65 10.15 14.81 -8.97
CA GLU A 65 10.74 15.67 -10.00
C GLU A 65 9.99 17.01 -10.12
N TRP A 66 8.66 16.96 -10.16
CA TRP A 66 7.85 18.18 -10.27
C TRP A 66 7.91 19.05 -9.00
N LEU A 67 7.70 18.45 -7.82
CA LEU A 67 7.69 19.19 -6.55
C LEU A 67 9.09 19.61 -6.10
N GLY A 68 10.11 18.89 -6.54
CA GLY A 68 11.52 19.19 -6.30
C GLY A 68 11.97 20.54 -6.86
N GLN A 69 11.21 21.12 -7.79
CA GLN A 69 11.44 22.48 -8.29
C GLN A 69 11.16 23.56 -7.24
N TYR A 70 10.35 23.25 -6.22
CA TYR A 70 9.95 24.18 -5.16
C TYR A 70 10.71 23.96 -3.84
N SER A 71 11.28 22.77 -3.63
CA SER A 71 12.02 22.44 -2.41
C SER A 71 12.93 21.24 -2.63
N GLU A 72 14.20 21.34 -2.21
CA GLU A 72 15.15 20.22 -2.24
C GLU A 72 14.63 19.00 -1.47
N PHE A 73 13.94 19.23 -0.36
CA PHE A 73 13.34 18.15 0.44
C PHE A 73 12.33 17.32 -0.36
N LEU A 74 11.61 17.94 -1.30
CA LEU A 74 10.59 17.28 -2.12
C LEU A 74 11.15 16.55 -3.35
N LYS A 75 12.46 16.66 -3.61
CA LYS A 75 13.14 15.89 -4.67
C LYS A 75 13.24 14.39 -4.37
N HIS A 76 12.98 13.99 -3.13
CA HIS A 76 13.11 12.61 -2.68
C HIS A 76 11.79 11.85 -2.86
N PRO A 77 11.70 10.84 -3.75
CA PRO A 77 10.52 10.00 -3.93
C PRO A 77 10.02 9.37 -2.62
N MET A 78 10.93 9.00 -1.71
CA MET A 78 10.55 8.50 -0.38
C MET A 78 9.71 9.52 0.39
N VAL A 79 10.06 10.80 0.32
CA VAL A 79 9.31 11.88 0.98
C VAL A 79 7.91 11.98 0.40
N ILE A 80 7.74 11.81 -0.92
CA ILE A 80 6.42 11.80 -1.56
C ILE A 80 5.55 10.66 -1.03
N ALA A 81 6.10 9.45 -0.89
CA ALA A 81 5.37 8.33 -0.30
C ALA A 81 4.94 8.60 1.15
N LEU A 82 5.80 9.24 1.95
CA LEU A 82 5.47 9.62 3.33
C LEU A 82 4.40 10.72 3.40
N ILE A 83 4.42 11.69 2.47
CA ILE A 83 3.37 12.72 2.37
C ILE A 83 2.02 12.07 2.03
N TYR A 84 1.99 11.11 1.11
CA TYR A 84 0.75 10.39 0.80
C TYR A 84 0.23 9.57 1.98
N ALA A 85 1.12 8.94 2.76
CA ALA A 85 0.74 8.31 4.01
C ALA A 85 0.17 9.33 5.02
N ALA A 86 0.85 10.48 5.20
CA ALA A 86 0.42 11.52 6.13
C ALA A 86 -0.96 12.09 5.77
N LYS A 87 -1.25 12.29 4.47
CA LYS A 87 -2.58 12.68 4.00
C LYS A 87 -3.65 11.66 4.44
N GLN A 88 -3.39 10.36 4.28
CA GLN A 88 -4.36 9.33 4.66
C GLN A 88 -4.57 9.26 6.18
N ILE A 89 -3.51 9.48 6.96
CA ILE A 89 -3.60 9.59 8.42
C ILE A 89 -4.48 10.78 8.82
N ASP A 90 -4.28 11.95 8.23
CA ASP A 90 -5.08 13.14 8.50
C ASP A 90 -6.57 12.91 8.21
N ASP A 91 -6.87 12.33 7.04
CA ASP A 91 -8.24 11.96 6.65
C ASP A 91 -8.88 11.02 7.70
N VAL A 92 -8.16 10.01 8.19
CA VAL A 92 -8.64 9.08 9.25
C VAL A 92 -8.87 9.80 10.57
N LEU A 93 -7.94 10.64 11.02
CA LEU A 93 -8.08 11.38 12.27
C LEU A 93 -9.27 12.33 12.23
N TRP A 94 -9.46 12.99 11.10
CA TRP A 94 -10.62 13.86 10.87
C TRP A 94 -11.92 13.04 10.90
N MET A 95 -12.00 11.91 10.20
CA MET A 95 -13.15 11.00 10.20
C MET A 95 -13.55 10.55 11.61
N ILE A 96 -12.57 10.11 12.41
CA ILE A 96 -12.79 9.72 13.81
C ILE A 96 -13.33 10.90 14.62
N SER A 97 -12.76 12.11 14.44
CA SER A 97 -13.22 13.30 15.16
C SER A 97 -14.67 13.70 14.84
N GLN A 98 -15.13 13.38 13.63
CA GLN A 98 -16.49 13.67 13.17
C GLN A 98 -17.48 12.51 13.42
N GLY A 99 -16.99 11.34 13.84
CA GLY A 99 -17.81 10.13 13.93
C GLY A 99 -18.37 9.69 12.57
N TYR A 100 -17.58 9.85 11.51
CA TYR A 100 -18.00 9.66 10.12
C TYR A 100 -17.07 8.68 9.39
N GLU A 101 -17.62 7.74 8.62
CA GLU A 101 -16.89 6.62 7.99
C GLU A 101 -16.44 6.89 6.54
N GLY A 102 -16.72 8.06 5.95
CA GLY A 102 -16.41 8.30 4.54
C GLY A 102 -17.44 7.69 3.56
N GLN A 103 -17.67 8.34 2.42
CA GLN A 103 -18.61 7.88 1.38
C GLN A 103 -17.96 6.98 0.32
N VAL A 104 -16.66 7.18 0.03
CA VAL A 104 -15.93 6.48 -1.04
C VAL A 104 -14.83 5.59 -0.47
N GLU A 105 -13.99 6.15 0.39
CA GLU A 105 -12.95 5.43 1.14
C GLU A 105 -13.17 5.69 2.63
N GLY A 106 -13.32 4.62 3.40
CA GLY A 106 -13.48 4.67 4.84
C GLY A 106 -12.20 4.44 5.62
N ILE A 107 -12.33 4.37 6.95
CA ILE A 107 -11.19 4.38 7.88
C ILE A 107 -10.25 3.21 7.58
N GLU A 108 -10.79 2.00 7.48
CA GLU A 108 -10.00 0.78 7.19
C GLU A 108 -9.25 0.87 5.85
N SER A 109 -9.91 1.29 4.77
CA SER A 109 -9.25 1.42 3.46
C SER A 109 -8.11 2.44 3.47
N ARG A 110 -8.27 3.53 4.24
CA ARG A 110 -7.25 4.57 4.37
C ARG A 110 -6.08 4.12 5.24
N LEU A 111 -6.34 3.38 6.32
CA LEU A 111 -5.29 2.74 7.10
C LEU A 111 -4.52 1.69 6.27
N GLY A 112 -5.21 0.95 5.40
CA GLY A 112 -4.58 0.08 4.41
C GLY A 112 -3.63 0.85 3.48
N ASP A 113 -4.04 2.00 2.96
CA ASP A 113 -3.16 2.87 2.17
C ASP A 113 -1.92 3.32 2.96
N VAL A 114 -2.09 3.73 4.23
CA VAL A 114 -0.97 4.13 5.10
C VAL A 114 0.04 2.98 5.24
N SER A 115 -0.45 1.77 5.46
CA SER A 115 0.37 0.57 5.57
C SER A 115 1.11 0.25 4.27
N VAL A 116 0.46 0.39 3.11
CA VAL A 116 1.09 0.21 1.78
C VAL A 116 2.15 1.29 1.53
N TYR A 117 1.83 2.57 1.72
CA TYR A 117 2.79 3.66 1.52
C TYR A 117 4.00 3.56 2.44
N SER A 118 3.82 3.09 3.67
CA SER A 118 4.93 2.84 4.60
C SER A 118 5.89 1.76 4.06
N LYS A 119 5.37 0.69 3.44
CA LYS A 119 6.21 -0.33 2.78
C LYS A 119 6.92 0.24 1.55
N LEU A 120 6.23 1.04 0.73
CA LEU A 120 6.81 1.68 -0.45
C LEU A 120 7.93 2.67 -0.09
N ALA A 121 7.76 3.47 0.97
CA ALA A 121 8.80 4.35 1.47
C ALA A 121 10.07 3.58 1.86
N ARG A 122 9.93 2.41 2.50
CA ARG A 122 11.08 1.54 2.81
C ARG A 122 11.78 0.99 1.56
N ILE A 123 11.02 0.70 0.50
CA ILE A 123 11.57 0.24 -0.78
C ILE A 123 12.34 1.39 -1.45
N LEU A 124 11.72 2.57 -1.57
CA LEU A 124 12.34 3.77 -2.15
C LEU A 124 13.63 4.16 -1.41
N HIS A 125 13.61 4.14 -0.08
CA HIS A 125 14.80 4.40 0.72
C HIS A 125 15.95 3.45 0.37
N LYS A 126 15.66 2.15 0.24
CA LYS A 126 16.67 1.15 -0.14
C LYS A 126 17.20 1.37 -1.55
N GLU A 127 16.35 1.74 -2.50
CA GLU A 127 16.77 2.04 -3.88
C GLU A 127 17.65 3.29 -3.94
N GLU A 128 17.31 4.35 -3.21
CA GLU A 128 18.13 5.56 -3.12
C GLU A 128 19.51 5.25 -2.52
N THR A 129 19.57 4.49 -1.42
CA THR A 129 20.86 4.15 -0.79
C THR A 129 21.76 3.28 -1.66
N LYS A 130 21.19 2.34 -2.43
CA LYS A 130 21.97 1.47 -3.34
C LYS A 130 22.58 2.21 -4.52
N ASN A 131 22.05 3.37 -4.90
CA ASN A 131 22.57 4.18 -6.00
C ASN A 131 23.69 5.14 -5.53
N CYS A 132 24.06 5.12 -4.25
CA CYS A 132 25.14 5.93 -3.68
C CYS A 132 26.44 5.14 -3.41
N ASP A 133 26.43 3.82 -3.61
CA ASP A 133 27.59 2.92 -3.54
C ASP A 133 28.11 2.57 -4.96
#